data_AF-A0A9E3A601-F1
#
_entry.id   AF-A0A9E3A601-F1
#
_cell.length_a   1.000
_cell.length_b   1.000
_cell.length_c   1.000
_cell.angle_alpha   90.00
_cell.angle_beta   90.00
_cell.angle_gamma   90.00
#
_symmetry.space_group_name_H-M   'P 1'
#
loop_
_entity.id
_entity.type
_entity.pdbx_description
1 polymer ?
#
loop_
_entity_poly.entity_id
_entity_poly.type
_entity_poly.pdbx_seq_one_letter_code
_entity_poly.pdbx_strand_id
1 'polypeptide(L)'
;MQISAQQLAELLLGIARAQAAMIQGMENEMAGIRSGRIIPALQNVAHLRDHPNPTLTDLPVRVLLGTLGRQVPDTAGLVRDLERLFSGTGAAPA
;
A
#
# COMPACT_ATOMS: atom_id res chain seq x y z
N MET A 1 -0.07 -17.19 -17.12
CA MET A 1 0.79 -16.00 -16.90
C MET A 1 1.49 -16.18 -15.55
N GLN A 2 2.80 -15.94 -15.48
CA GLN A 2 3.56 -15.84 -14.23
C GLN A 2 3.99 -14.38 -14.06
N ILE A 3 3.71 -13.77 -12.91
CA ILE A 3 4.11 -12.40 -12.55
C ILE A 3 5.25 -12.51 -11.55
N SER A 4 6.39 -11.86 -11.82
CA SER A 4 7.51 -11.82 -10.87
C SER A 4 7.24 -10.84 -9.72
N ALA A 5 7.97 -10.99 -8.60
CA ALA A 5 7.89 -10.03 -7.49
C ALA A 5 8.21 -8.59 -7.93
N GLN A 6 9.16 -8.42 -8.84
CA GLN A 6 9.48 -7.12 -9.46
C GLN A 6 8.26 -6.55 -10.21
N GLN A 7 7.65 -7.33 -11.10
CA GLN A 7 6.50 -6.88 -11.89
C GLN A 7 5.30 -6.56 -11.00
N LEU A 8 5.08 -7.34 -9.94
CA LEU A 8 4.01 -7.05 -8.99
C LEU A 8 4.31 -5.79 -8.16
N ALA A 9 5.56 -5.59 -7.73
CA ALA A 9 5.96 -4.37 -7.02
C ALA A 9 5.71 -3.11 -7.87
N GLU A 10 6.12 -3.15 -9.14
CA GLU A 10 5.88 -2.06 -10.10
C GLU A 10 4.37 -1.82 -10.32
N LEU A 11 3.58 -2.89 -10.45
CA LEU A 11 2.14 -2.78 -10.60
C LEU A 11 1.48 -2.18 -9.35
N LEU A 12 1.84 -2.63 -8.15
CA LEU A 12 1.33 -2.09 -6.89
C LEU A 12 1.67 -0.60 -6.74
N LEU A 13 2.90 -0.21 -7.10
CA LEU A 13 3.31 1.19 -7.09
C LEU A 13 2.53 2.02 -8.13
N GLY A 14 2.28 1.47 -9.32
CA GLY A 14 1.45 2.10 -10.34
C GLY A 14 0.01 2.32 -9.87
N ILE A 15 -0.60 1.31 -9.24
CA ILE A 15 -1.94 1.38 -8.65
C ILE A 15 -1.99 2.46 -7.55
N ALA A 16 -1.01 2.46 -6.64
CA ALA A 16 -0.93 3.44 -5.56
C ALA A 16 -0.80 4.88 -6.09
N ARG A 17 -0.02 5.10 -7.16
CA ARG A 17 0.10 6.41 -7.82
C ARG A 17 -1.22 6.85 -8.45
N ALA A 18 -1.91 5.95 -9.15
CA ALA A 18 -3.22 6.24 -9.73
C ALA A 18 -4.25 6.60 -8.66
N GLN A 19 -4.29 5.86 -7.55
CA GLN A 19 -5.17 6.15 -6.42
C GLN A 19 -4.80 7.46 -5.73
N ALA A 20 -3.52 7.76 -5.56
CA ALA A 20 -3.07 9.04 -5.01
C ALA A 20 -3.52 10.23 -5.88
N ALA A 21 -3.50 10.09 -7.21
CA ALA A 21 -4.01 11.10 -8.14
C ALA A 21 -5.53 11.29 -7.98
N MET A 22 -6.32 10.21 -7.86
CA MET A 22 -7.76 10.31 -7.59
C MET A 22 -8.03 11.04 -6.26
N ILE A 23 -7.29 10.70 -5.21
CA ILE A 23 -7.41 11.36 -3.90
C ILE A 23 -7.04 12.84 -3.99
N GLN A 24 -6.02 13.19 -4.77
CA GLN A 24 -5.68 14.59 -5.02
C GLN A 24 -6.80 15.33 -5.75
N GLY A 25 -7.44 14.71 -6.75
CA GLY A 25 -8.61 15.27 -7.42
C GLY A 25 -9.76 15.54 -6.44
N MET A 26 -10.06 14.58 -5.56
CA MET A 26 -11.09 14.75 -4.52
C MET A 26 -10.75 15.87 -3.52
N GLU A 27 -9.47 16.01 -3.14
CA GLU A 27 -9.03 17.08 -2.25
C GLU A 27 -9.22 18.47 -2.88
N ASN A 28 -9.07 18.59 -4.21
CA ASN A 28 -9.31 19.84 -4.92
C ASN A 28 -10.80 20.24 -4.91
N GLU A 29 -11.71 19.26 -4.92
CA GLU A 29 -13.17 19.50 -4.89
C GLU A 29 -13.73 19.65 -3.46
N MET A 30 -13.17 18.91 -2.50
CA MET A 30 -13.60 18.93 -1.11
C MET A 30 -12.39 19.02 -0.18
N ALA A 31 -12.03 20.25 0.18
CA ALA A 31 -10.90 20.53 1.06
C ALA A 31 -10.99 19.75 2.39
N GLY A 32 -9.88 19.11 2.77
CA GLY A 32 -9.77 18.32 4.00
C GLY A 32 -10.33 16.91 3.91
N ILE A 33 -10.88 16.45 2.77
CA ILE A 33 -11.36 15.06 2.64
C ILE A 33 -10.22 14.05 2.82
N ARG A 34 -9.01 14.37 2.33
CA ARG A 34 -7.84 13.50 2.45
C ARG A 34 -7.53 13.20 3.91
N SER A 35 -7.33 14.24 4.73
CA SER A 35 -6.94 14.09 6.14
C SER A 35 -8.11 13.70 7.03
N GLY A 36 -9.31 14.20 6.75
CA GLY A 36 -10.48 14.03 7.61
C GLY A 36 -11.23 12.72 7.42
N ARG A 37 -11.12 12.06 6.25
CA ARG A 37 -11.89 10.83 5.96
C ARG A 37 -11.04 9.73 5.33
N ILE A 38 -10.28 10.05 4.29
CA ILE A 38 -9.61 9.02 3.48
C ILE A 38 -8.44 8.39 4.25
N ILE A 39 -7.53 9.19 4.81
CA ILE A 39 -6.38 8.67 5.56
C ILE A 39 -6.82 7.77 6.74
N PRO A 40 -7.77 8.18 7.60
CA PRO A 40 -8.29 7.30 8.65
C PRO A 40 -8.87 5.99 8.12
N ALA A 41 -9.64 6.01 7.03
CA ALA A 41 -10.20 4.82 6.42
C ALA A 41 -9.12 3.86 5.90
N LEU A 42 -8.08 4.40 5.24
CA LEU A 42 -6.94 3.63 4.78
C LEU A 42 -6.12 3.04 5.95
N GLN A 43 -5.94 3.81 7.03
CA GLN A 43 -5.24 3.32 8.23
C GLN A 43 -5.98 2.15 8.89
N ASN A 44 -7.31 2.19 8.93
CA ASN A 44 -8.13 1.13 9.51
C ASN A 44 -7.93 -0.21 8.78
N VAL A 45 -7.87 -0.19 7.44
CA VAL A 45 -7.71 -1.42 6.64
C VAL A 45 -6.25 -1.81 6.42
N ALA A 46 -5.29 -0.98 6.85
CA ALA A 46 -3.87 -1.28 6.76
C ALA A 46 -3.36 -2.17 7.90
N HIS A 47 -4.15 -2.39 8.94
CA HIS A 47 -3.82 -3.22 10.10
C HIS A 47 -2.42 -2.93 10.67
N LEU A 48 -2.01 -1.65 10.67
CA LEU A 48 -0.64 -1.24 11.07
C LEU A 48 -0.31 -1.60 12.51
N ARG A 49 -1.32 -1.74 13.37
CA ARG A 49 -1.19 -2.13 14.77
C ARG A 49 -1.12 -3.65 14.94
N ASP A 50 -1.93 -4.38 14.18
CA ASP A 50 -2.08 -5.83 14.34
C ASP A 50 -0.96 -6.59 13.61
N HIS A 51 -0.48 -6.06 12.48
CA HIS A 51 0.55 -6.66 11.65
C HIS A 51 1.78 -5.75 11.54
N PRO A 52 2.81 -5.91 12.39
CA PRO A 52 4.05 -5.12 12.30
C PRO A 52 4.73 -5.27 10.95
N ASN A 53 4.69 -6.49 10.39
CA ASN A 53 5.12 -6.79 9.03
C ASN A 53 3.90 -6.85 8.10
N PRO A 54 3.96 -6.27 6.89
CA PRO A 54 2.83 -6.30 5.97
C PRO A 54 2.54 -7.74 5.52
N THR A 55 1.27 -8.12 5.56
CA THR A 55 0.73 -9.32 4.89
C THR A 55 0.43 -9.01 3.42
N LEU A 56 0.15 -10.02 2.59
CA LEU A 56 -0.26 -9.79 1.20
C LEU A 56 -1.53 -8.96 1.07
N THR A 57 -2.46 -9.09 2.02
CA THR A 57 -3.73 -8.36 1.99
C THR A 57 -3.56 -6.89 2.37
N ASP A 58 -2.64 -6.59 3.28
CA ASP A 58 -2.43 -5.22 3.77
C ASP A 58 -1.42 -4.44 2.90
N LEU A 59 -0.59 -5.16 2.13
CA LEU A 59 0.50 -4.56 1.36
C LEU A 59 0.02 -3.44 0.40
N PRO A 60 -1.07 -3.61 -0.38
CA PRO A 60 -1.50 -2.56 -1.32
C PRO A 60 -1.87 -1.25 -0.62
N VAL A 61 -2.60 -1.30 0.49
CA VAL A 61 -3.00 -0.08 1.22
C VAL A 61 -1.81 0.57 1.94
N ARG A 62 -0.84 -0.22 2.40
CA ARG A 62 0.40 0.32 2.98
C ARG A 62 1.26 1.04 1.94
N VAL A 63 1.35 0.50 0.72
CA VAL A 63 2.03 1.18 -0.40
C VAL A 63 1.32 2.49 -0.74
N LEU A 64 -0.02 2.52 -0.74
CA LEU A 64 -0.80 3.75 -0.93
C LEU A 64 -0.55 4.78 0.18
N LEU A 65 -0.57 4.36 1.45
CA LEU A 65 -0.31 5.24 2.59
C LEU A 65 1.09 5.85 2.53
N GLY A 66 2.12 5.06 2.18
CA GLY A 66 3.48 5.57 1.96
C GLY A 66 3.53 6.62 0.84
N THR A 67 2.88 6.31 -0.29
CA THR A 67 2.76 7.22 -1.44
C THR A 67 2.10 8.55 -1.05
N LEU A 68 1.02 8.51 -0.27
CA LEU A 68 0.32 9.71 0.21
C LEU A 68 1.14 10.51 1.23
N GLY A 69 1.96 9.83 2.04
CA GLY A 69 2.91 10.46 2.97
C GLY A 69 4.14 11.07 2.28
N ARG A 70 4.21 11.04 0.94
CA ARG A 70 5.38 11.42 0.13
C ARG A 70 6.65 10.64 0.48
N GLN A 71 6.50 9.51 1.14
CA GLN A 71 7.56 8.51 1.25
C GLN A 71 7.42 7.64 0.01
N VAL A 72 8.18 7.95 -1.05
CA VAL A 72 8.18 7.09 -2.24
C VAL A 72 8.55 5.69 -1.78
N PRO A 73 7.65 4.70 -1.89
CA PRO A 73 7.96 3.35 -1.46
C PRO A 73 9.18 2.86 -2.23
N ASP A 74 10.21 2.39 -1.51
CA ASP A 74 11.38 1.78 -2.13
C ASP A 74 10.92 0.52 -2.87
N THR A 75 10.95 0.54 -4.20
CA THR A 75 10.59 -0.63 -5.02
C THR A 75 11.40 -1.85 -4.63
N ALA A 76 12.69 -1.69 -4.27
CA ALA A 76 13.52 -2.81 -3.82
C ALA A 76 13.05 -3.36 -2.47
N GLY A 77 12.57 -2.50 -1.57
CA GLY A 77 11.90 -2.89 -0.33
C GLY A 77 10.63 -3.69 -0.58
N LEU A 78 9.78 -3.20 -1.51
CA LEU A 78 8.53 -3.87 -1.87
C LEU A 78 8.77 -5.25 -2.49
N VAL A 79 9.81 -5.40 -3.31
CA VAL A 79 10.22 -6.71 -3.85
C VAL A 79 10.64 -7.66 -2.74
N ARG A 80 11.48 -7.21 -1.79
CA ARG A 80 11.88 -8.04 -0.64
C ARG A 80 10.68 -8.48 0.20
N ASP A 81 9.71 -7.59 0.42
CA ASP A 81 8.48 -7.92 1.12
C ASP A 81 7.65 -8.97 0.35
N LEU A 82 7.52 -8.81 -0.96
CA LEU A 82 6.80 -9.76 -1.81
C LEU A 82 7.48 -11.13 -1.86
N GLU A 83 8.80 -11.19 -2.00
CA GLU A 83 9.56 -12.44 -1.96
C GLU A 83 9.41 -13.16 -0.62
N ARG A 84 9.50 -12.41 0.50
CA ARG A 84 9.23 -12.94 1.83
C ARG A 84 7.81 -13.51 1.91
N LEU A 85 6.82 -12.78 1.42
CA LEU A 85 5.42 -13.18 1.49
C LEU A 85 5.09 -14.39 0.61
N PHE A 86 5.70 -14.48 -0.58
CA PHE A 86 5.55 -15.62 -1.48
C PHE A 86 6.28 -16.87 -1.02
N SER A 87 7.34 -16.73 -0.22
CA SER A 87 8.06 -17.87 0.37
C SER A 87 7.25 -18.63 1.44
N GLY A 88 6.04 -18.17 1.80
CA GLY A 88 5.18 -18.83 2.80
C GLY A 88 5.61 -18.60 4.25
N THR A 89 6.63 -17.77 4.48
CA THR A 89 7.12 -17.41 5.83
C THR A 89 6.30 -16.29 6.48
N GLY A 90 5.36 -15.69 5.75
CA GLY A 90 4.43 -14.69 6.28
C GLY A 90 3.31 -15.36 7.07
N ALA A 91 3.42 -15.31 8.39
CA ALA A 91 2.45 -15.84 9.35
C ALA A 91 0.99 -15.62 8.91
N ALA A 92 0.25 -16.72 8.76
CA ALA A 92 -1.20 -16.69 8.66
C ALA A 92 -1.77 -16.13 9.98
N PRO A 93 -2.71 -15.18 9.94
CA PRO A 93 -3.45 -14.81 11.15
C PRO A 93 -4.31 -16.01 11.59
N ALA A 94 -4.27 -16.31 12.88
CA ALA A 94 -5.15 -17.27 13.54
C ALA A 94 -6.55 -16.66 13.78
#